data_AF-A0AAV7TRU5-F1
#
_entry.id   AF-A0AAV7TRU5-F1
#
_cell.length_a   1.000
_cell.length_b   1.000
_cell.length_c   1.000
_cell.angle_alpha   90.00
_cell.angle_beta   90.00
_cell.angle_gamma   90.00
#
_symmetry.space_group_name_H-M   'P 1'
#
loop_
_entity.id
_entity.type
_entity.pdbx_description
1 polymer ?
#
loop_
_entity_poly.entity_id
_entity_poly.type
_entity_poly.pdbx_seq_one_letter_code
_entity_poly.pdbx_strand_id
1 'polypeptide(L)'
;MLKDALQGLFLSNVWHERHPDSLAYSCYTPATSIFSRLDYCFLTPELISHVIDVTYLTQYLSDRFPLLMPVGSKPGHPRIPLWRLRAEALKDPPYVQTLRAALTNYFAENGDREAPGPTTGRR
;
A
#
# COMPACT_ATOMS: atom_id res chain seq x y z
N MET A 1 -2.06 -20.98 13.07
CA MET A 1 -1.52 -20.91 11.70
C MET A 1 -1.23 -19.48 11.26
N LEU A 2 -2.22 -18.58 11.09
CA LEU A 2 -1.94 -17.18 10.70
C LEU A 2 -1.20 -16.38 11.79
N LYS A 3 -1.66 -16.48 13.04
CA LYS A 3 -1.02 -15.82 14.19
C LYS A 3 0.45 -16.23 14.34
N ASP A 4 0.72 -17.52 14.24
CA ASP A 4 2.07 -18.08 14.39
C ASP A 4 2.98 -17.64 13.23
N ALA A 5 2.45 -17.59 12.01
CA ALA A 5 3.17 -17.08 10.84
C ALA A 5 3.50 -15.58 10.98
N LEU A 6 2.55 -14.77 11.47
CA LEU A 6 2.77 -13.35 11.70
C LEU A 6 3.78 -13.09 12.81
N GLN A 7 3.74 -13.87 13.90
CA GLN A 7 4.74 -13.80 14.95
C GLN A 7 6.14 -14.18 14.44
N GLY A 8 6.26 -15.23 13.63
CA GLY A 8 7.53 -15.61 13.01
C GLY A 8 8.11 -14.56 12.06
N LEU A 9 7.26 -13.70 11.49
CA LEU A 9 7.64 -12.59 10.61
C LEU A 9 7.76 -11.24 11.33
N PHE A 10 7.56 -11.19 12.65
CA PHE A 10 7.52 -9.95 13.43
C PHE A 10 6.52 -8.92 12.89
N LEU A 11 5.36 -9.40 12.46
CA LEU A 11 4.28 -8.58 11.92
C LEU A 11 3.13 -8.43 12.92
N SER A 12 2.73 -7.18 13.14
CA SER A 12 1.63 -6.79 14.01
C SER A 12 0.42 -6.35 13.18
N ASN A 13 -0.78 -6.72 13.63
CA ASN A 13 -2.03 -6.26 13.04
C ASN A 13 -2.32 -4.82 13.46
N VAL A 14 -2.13 -3.88 12.54
CA VAL A 14 -2.20 -2.44 12.82
C VAL A 14 -3.59 -2.03 13.31
N TRP A 15 -4.66 -2.60 12.71
CA TRP A 15 -6.03 -2.27 13.11
C TRP A 15 -6.29 -2.70 14.55
N HIS A 16 -5.86 -3.91 14.92
CA HIS A 16 -6.07 -4.42 16.28
C HIS A 16 -5.25 -3.66 17.33
N GLU A 17 -4.04 -3.20 16.99
CA GLU A 17 -3.24 -2.38 17.91
C GLU A 17 -3.87 -1.01 18.18
N ARG A 18 -4.53 -0.40 17.19
CA ARG A 18 -5.21 0.90 17.35
C ARG A 18 -6.59 0.78 17.97
N HIS A 19 -7.27 -0.35 17.75
CA HIS A 19 -8.66 -0.57 18.13
C HIS A 19 -8.84 -1.92 18.86
N PRO A 20 -8.20 -2.13 20.03
CA PRO A 20 -8.16 -3.44 20.69
C PRO A 20 -9.54 -3.96 21.08
N ASP A 21 -10.44 -3.06 21.50
CA ASP A 21 -11.78 -3.39 22.01
C ASP A 21 -12.89 -3.11 21.00
N SER A 22 -12.54 -2.67 19.79
CA SER A 22 -13.54 -2.39 18.77
C SER A 22 -13.81 -3.62 17.92
N LEU A 23 -15.00 -3.63 17.31
CA LEU A 23 -15.39 -4.59 16.31
C LEU A 23 -15.61 -3.87 14.98
N ALA A 24 -14.91 -4.32 13.94
CA ALA A 24 -15.15 -3.85 12.58
C ALA A 24 -15.01 -5.00 11.59
N TYR A 25 -15.68 -4.82 10.46
CA TYR A 25 -15.81 -5.83 9.42
C TYR A 25 -15.39 -5.24 8.09
N SER A 26 -14.87 -6.10 7.22
CA SER A 26 -14.44 -5.71 5.89
C SER A 26 -15.36 -6.26 4.79
N CYS A 27 -16.28 -7.16 5.11
CA CYS A 27 -17.31 -7.61 4.19
C CYS A 27 -18.55 -8.16 4.90
N TYR A 28 -19.65 -8.22 4.16
CA TYR A 28 -20.87 -8.94 4.53
C TYR A 28 -21.20 -9.97 3.47
N THR A 29 -21.44 -11.22 3.87
CA THR A 29 -21.84 -12.29 2.96
C THR A 29 -23.35 -12.51 3.05
N PRO A 30 -24.15 -12.14 2.02
CA PRO A 30 -25.61 -12.22 2.11
C PRO A 30 -26.14 -13.66 2.24
N ALA A 31 -25.48 -14.62 1.60
CA ALA A 31 -25.92 -16.02 1.59
C ALA A 31 -25.94 -16.67 2.99
N THR A 32 -25.07 -16.19 3.89
CA THR A 32 -24.95 -16.70 5.26
C THR A 32 -25.32 -15.67 6.31
N SER A 33 -25.60 -14.43 5.90
CA SER A 33 -25.82 -13.27 6.78
C SER A 33 -24.70 -13.04 7.80
N ILE A 34 -23.45 -13.29 7.39
CA ILE A 34 -22.28 -13.18 8.26
C ILE A 34 -21.46 -11.95 7.88
N PHE A 35 -21.08 -11.18 8.89
CA PHE A 35 -20.04 -10.16 8.77
C PHE A 35 -18.68 -10.79 9.05
N SER A 36 -17.71 -10.51 8.18
CA SER A 36 -16.35 -11.01 8.31
C SER A 36 -15.33 -9.88 8.15
N ARG A 37 -14.18 -10.03 8.81
CA ARG A 37 -13.01 -9.18 8.58
C ARG A 37 -11.96 -10.00 7.86
N LEU A 38 -11.80 -9.71 6.57
CA LEU A 38 -10.91 -10.43 5.66
C LEU A 38 -9.75 -9.55 5.16
N ASP A 39 -9.93 -8.23 5.17
CA ASP A 39 -8.93 -7.28 4.72
C ASP A 39 -8.14 -6.77 5.93
N TYR A 40 -6.85 -7.08 5.97
CA TYR A 40 -5.93 -6.76 7.08
C TYR A 40 -4.75 -5.95 6.58
N CYS A 41 -4.18 -5.13 7.46
CA CYS A 41 -2.88 -4.51 7.26
C CYS A 41 -1.93 -4.95 8.39
N PHE A 42 -0.78 -5.49 7.99
CA PHE A 42 0.25 -5.96 8.90
C PHE A 42 1.53 -5.18 8.66
N LEU A 43 2.15 -4.70 9.73
CA LEU A 43 3.41 -3.95 9.69
C LEU A 43 4.34 -4.45 10.78
N THR A 44 5.64 -4.23 10.59
CA THR A 44 6.59 -4.40 11.68
C THR A 44 6.38 -3.31 12.74
N PRO A 45 6.69 -3.56 14.01
CA PRO A 45 6.46 -2.60 15.10
C PRO A 45 7.07 -1.20 14.84
N GLU A 46 8.21 -1.14 14.15
CA GLU A 46 8.89 0.12 13.83
C GLU A 46 8.04 1.03 12.94
N LEU A 47 7.36 0.43 11.95
CA LEU A 47 6.54 1.13 10.97
C LEU A 47 5.17 1.53 11.51
N ILE A 48 4.66 0.86 12.55
CA ILE A 48 3.36 1.20 13.17
C ILE A 48 3.36 2.64 13.68
N SER A 49 4.50 3.11 14.17
CA SER A 49 4.65 4.49 14.66
C SER A 49 4.52 5.57 13.57
N HIS A 50 4.51 5.18 12.29
CA HIS A 50 4.28 6.04 11.14
C HIS A 50 2.83 6.01 10.64
N VAL A 51 2.02 5.08 11.14
CA VAL A 51 0.60 5.01 10.82
C VAL A 51 -0.12 6.13 11.55
N ILE A 52 -0.77 7.01 10.80
CA ILE A 52 -1.54 8.14 11.34
C ILE A 52 -2.86 7.62 11.92
N ASP A 53 -3.56 6.77 11.16
CA ASP A 53 -4.83 6.16 11.53
C ASP A 53 -5.05 4.86 10.72
N VAL A 54 -6.07 4.09 11.09
CA VAL A 54 -6.52 2.90 10.35
C VAL A 54 -8.02 2.72 10.53
N THR A 55 -8.78 2.71 9.43
CA THR A 55 -10.25 2.64 9.48
C THR A 55 -10.84 1.90 8.29
N TYR A 56 -12.01 1.27 8.48
CA TYR A 56 -12.81 0.73 7.38
C TYR A 56 -13.75 1.82 6.87
N LEU A 57 -13.69 2.10 5.57
CA LEU A 57 -14.53 3.07 4.88
C LEU A 57 -15.87 2.46 4.48
N THR A 58 -16.82 3.33 4.12
CA THR A 58 -18.12 2.91 3.59
C THR A 58 -17.97 2.12 2.29
N GLN A 59 -18.76 1.05 2.18
CA GLN A 59 -18.88 0.24 0.98
C GLN A 59 -19.44 1.06 -0.20
N TYR A 60 -18.82 0.96 -1.38
CA TYR A 60 -19.28 1.69 -2.58
C TYR A 60 -19.31 0.85 -3.86
N LEU A 61 -18.25 0.09 -4.18
CA LEU A 61 -18.11 -0.60 -5.47
C LEU A 61 -18.19 -2.13 -5.41
N SER A 62 -18.03 -2.73 -4.24
CA SER A 62 -18.02 -4.19 -4.05
C SER A 62 -18.75 -4.56 -2.75
N ASP A 63 -18.79 -5.86 -2.42
CA ASP A 63 -19.24 -6.39 -1.14
C ASP A 63 -18.29 -6.10 0.04
N ARG A 64 -17.23 -5.32 -0.20
CA ARG A 64 -16.19 -5.01 0.78
C ARG A 64 -16.16 -3.54 1.20
N PHE A 65 -15.89 -3.35 2.50
CA PHE A 65 -15.57 -2.07 3.12
C PHE A 65 -14.06 -1.83 2.99
N PRO A 66 -13.60 -0.81 2.23
CA PRO A 66 -12.18 -0.58 2.01
C PRO A 66 -11.44 -0.27 3.31
N LEU A 67 -10.25 -0.83 3.50
CA LEU A 67 -9.38 -0.49 4.62
C LEU A 67 -8.46 0.68 4.25
N LEU A 68 -8.61 1.81 4.94
CA LEU A 68 -7.76 3.00 4.79
C LEU A 68 -6.72 3.04 5.90
N MET A 69 -5.44 3.11 5.53
CA MET A 69 -4.32 3.26 6.47
C MET A 69 -3.36 4.35 5.97
N PRO A 70 -3.55 5.61 6.37
CA PRO A 70 -2.64 6.68 6.00
C PRO A 70 -1.31 6.51 6.73
N VAL A 71 -0.22 6.45 5.96
CA VAL A 71 1.15 6.38 6.49
C VAL A 71 1.81 7.73 6.28
N GLY A 72 2.32 8.32 7.37
CA GLY A 72 2.92 9.64 7.38
C GLY A 72 4.37 9.64 7.84
N SER A 73 5.05 10.75 7.54
CA SER A 73 6.27 11.12 8.24
C SER A 73 5.90 11.66 9.62
N LYS A 74 6.55 11.17 10.68
CA LYS A 74 6.45 11.80 12.00
C LYS A 74 6.81 13.29 11.88
N PRO A 75 6.14 14.20 12.62
CA PRO A 75 6.60 15.58 12.71
C PRO A 75 8.08 15.61 13.10
N GLY A 76 8.93 16.23 12.27
CA GLY A 76 10.37 16.28 12.48
C GLY A 76 11.19 15.13 11.88
N HIS A 77 10.59 14.22 11.08
CA HIS A 77 11.35 13.28 10.25
C HIS A 77 11.39 13.75 8.79
N PRO A 78 12.55 13.61 8.10
CA PRO A 78 12.67 14.00 6.70
C PRO A 78 11.65 13.22 5.86
N ARG A 79 11.07 13.91 4.87
CA ARG A 79 10.13 13.30 3.92
C ARG A 79 10.72 12.03 3.34
N ILE A 80 9.88 11.00 3.17
CA ILE A 80 10.22 9.79 2.43
C ILE A 80 10.87 10.23 1.11
N PRO A 81 12.05 9.71 0.74
CA PRO A 81 12.67 10.08 -0.52
C PRO A 81 11.67 9.80 -1.63
N LEU A 82 11.39 10.82 -2.44
CA LEU A 82 10.69 10.63 -3.70
C LEU A 82 11.41 9.49 -4.44
N TRP A 83 10.64 8.61 -5.08
CA TRP A 83 11.18 7.59 -5.97
C TRP A 83 11.97 8.29 -7.06
N ARG A 84 13.26 8.48 -6.82
CA ARG A 84 14.17 9.21 -7.69
C ARG A 84 15.19 8.21 -8.17
N LEU A 85 15.35 8.14 -9.48
CA LEU A 85 16.44 7.42 -10.10
C LEU A 85 17.76 7.92 -9.50
N ARG A 86 18.53 7.01 -8.92
CA ARG A 86 19.85 7.32 -8.36
C ARG A 86 20.77 7.72 -9.51
N ALA A 87 21.19 8.99 -9.55
CA ALA A 87 21.99 9.52 -10.65
C ALA A 87 23.33 8.78 -10.78
N GLU A 88 23.82 8.21 -9.68
CA GLU A 88 25.03 7.39 -9.65
C GLU A 88 24.88 6.10 -10.45
N ALA A 89 23.68 5.51 -10.48
CA ALA A 89 23.42 4.30 -11.26
C ALA A 89 23.54 4.55 -12.78
N LEU A 90 23.32 5.79 -13.23
CA LEU A 90 23.53 6.19 -14.62
C LEU A 90 25.00 6.24 -15.03
N LYS A 91 25.94 6.16 -14.07
CA LYS A 91 27.37 6.08 -14.36
C LYS A 91 27.82 4.65 -14.65
N ASP A 92 26.99 3.64 -14.37
CA ASP A 92 27.29 2.23 -14.59
C ASP A 92 26.80 1.77 -15.98
N PRO A 93 27.69 1.51 -16.97
CA PRO A 93 27.27 1.21 -18.33
C PRO A 93 26.38 -0.05 -18.47
N PRO A 94 26.67 -1.18 -17.79
CA PRO A 94 25.77 -2.33 -17.74
C PRO A 94 24.36 -1.97 -17.27
N TYR A 95 24.23 -1.23 -16.17
CA TYR A 95 22.93 -0.79 -15.66
C TYR A 95 22.17 0.05 -16.70
N VAL A 96 22.85 0.99 -17.36
CA VAL A 96 22.25 1.83 -18.40
C VAL A 96 21.76 0.99 -19.59
N GLN A 97 22.50 -0.05 -19.99
CA GLN A 97 22.08 -0.95 -21.05
C GLN A 97 20.83 -1.75 -20.66
N THR A 98 20.79 -2.28 -19.43
CA THR A 98 19.60 -2.96 -18.90
C THR A 98 18.40 -2.03 -18.86
N LEU A 99 18.57 -0.80 -18.38
CA LEU A 99 17.50 0.18 -18.31
C LEU A 99 16.98 0.54 -19.71
N ARG A 100 17.86 0.72 -20.69
CA ARG A 100 17.47 0.98 -22.09
C ARG A 100 16.67 -0.18 -22.68
N ALA A 101 17.13 -1.42 -22.50
CA ALA A 101 16.41 -2.60 -22.98
C ALA A 101 15.01 -2.70 -22.37
N ALA A 102 14.90 -2.46 -21.06
CA ALA A 102 13.61 -2.48 -20.37
C ALA A 102 12.65 -1.38 -20.89
N LEU A 103 13.16 -0.16 -21.12
CA LEU A 103 12.37 0.92 -21.69
C LEU A 103 11.93 0.61 -23.13
N THR A 104 12.82 0.08 -23.96
CA THR A 104 12.48 -0.34 -25.33
C THR A 104 11.37 -1.39 -25.32
N ASN A 105 11.47 -2.41 -24.47
CA ASN A 105 10.43 -3.44 -24.34
C ASN A 105 9.10 -2.82 -23.88
N TYR A 106 9.13 -1.95 -22.88
CA TYR A 106 7.94 -1.29 -22.37
C TYR A 106 7.18 -0.54 -23.47
N PHE A 107 7.88 0.28 -24.27
CA PHE A 107 7.22 1.03 -25.35
C PHE A 107 6.79 0.13 -26.53
N ALA A 108 7.53 -0.95 -26.80
CA ALA A 108 7.13 -1.93 -27.81
C ALA A 108 5.83 -2.66 -27.43
N GLU A 109 5.67 -3.00 -26.14
CA GLU A 109 4.51 -3.74 -25.63
C GLU A 109 3.28 -2.85 -25.37
N ASN A 110 3.49 -1.60 -24.95
CA ASN A 110 2.40 -0.71 -24.52
C ASN A 110 2.00 0.34 -25.57
N GLY A 111 2.79 0.52 -26.64
CA GLY A 111 2.57 1.53 -27.69
C GLY A 111 2.59 2.97 -27.15
N ASP A 112 2.05 3.91 -27.95
CA ASP A 112 1.89 5.34 -27.57
C ASP A 112 0.68 5.59 -26.67
N ARG A 113 0.20 4.57 -25.94
CA ARG A 113 -0.88 4.77 -24.97
C ARG A 113 -0.30 5.57 -23.81
N GLU A 114 -0.53 6.88 -23.81
CA GLU A 114 -0.22 7.73 -22.68
C GLU A 114 -0.80 7.11 -21.41
N ALA A 115 0.04 6.96 -20.38
CA ALA A 115 -0.49 6.82 -19.04
C ALA A 115 -1.41 8.02 -18.80
N PRO A 116 -2.64 7.84 -18.28
CA PRO A 116 -3.55 8.96 -18.06
C PRO A 116 -2.81 10.04 -17.29
N GLY A 117 -2.67 11.22 -17.92
CA GLY A 117 -1.96 12.34 -17.34
C GLY A 117 -2.54 12.70 -15.97
N PRO A 118 -1.78 13.39 -15.11
CA PRO A 118 -2.29 13.84 -13.83
C PRO A 118 -3.55 14.67 -14.10
N THR A 119 -4.69 14.22 -13.58
CA THR A 119 -5.94 14.99 -13.63
C THR A 119 -5.68 16.28 -12.87
N THR A 120 -5.50 17.37 -13.61
CA THR A 120 -5.48 18.72 -13.04
C THR A 120 -6.86 19.01 -12.48
N GLY A 121 -7.10 18.58 -11.25
CA GLY A 121 -8.17 19.10 -10.41
C GLY A 121 -7.88 20.57 -10.17
N ARG A 122 -8.44 21.44 -11.00
CA ARG A 122 -8.58 22.86 -10.68
C ARG A 122 -9.39 22.94 -9.37
N ARG A 123 -8.74 23.46 -8.33
CA ARG A 123 -9.43 24.06 -7.19
C ARG A 123 -10.02 25.40 -7.59
#